data_AF-A0A845YH62-F1
#
_entry.id   AF-A0A845YH62-F1
#
_cell.length_a   1.000
_cell.length_b   1.000
_cell.length_c   1.000
_cell.angle_alpha   90.00
_cell.angle_beta   90.00
_cell.angle_gamma   90.00
#
_symmetry.space_group_name_H-M   'P 1'
#
loop_
_entity.id
_entity.type
_entity.pdbx_description
1 polymer ?
#
loop_
_entity_poly.entity_id
_entity_poly.type
_entity_poly.pdbx_seq_one_letter_code
_entity_poly.pdbx_strand_id
1 'polypeptide(L)'
;MFPFSSNQVVVTGIGLVSALGGLKPSWQRLLAGESGIRIYQPFPDLPSQPLALISQTSTSSLEELIELVVAEALQDAALEMLLPDCGVVIGSSRGCQASWEQLAREMGRQEGQGRQGDKETRRQGDKKTRDTHPFPIPHSQTTKDKGQRTKDKGQRTKDKGQRTNLENWLELLPHQAAIATARQVGTFG
;
A
#
# COMPACT_ATOMS: atom_id res chain seq x y z
N MET A 1 9.92 -46.34 28.25
CA MET A 1 9.35 -46.41 26.89
C MET A 1 8.05 -45.61 26.93
N PHE A 2 8.08 -44.35 26.49
CA PHE A 2 6.88 -43.50 26.47
C PHE A 2 6.04 -43.88 25.24
N PRO A 3 4.74 -44.13 25.38
CA PRO A 3 3.89 -44.33 24.21
C PRO A 3 3.79 -42.99 23.47
N PHE A 4 4.19 -42.97 22.21
CA PHE A 4 3.83 -41.86 21.32
C PHE A 4 2.34 -41.95 21.05
N SER A 5 1.54 -41.14 21.74
CA SER A 5 0.19 -40.83 21.32
C SER A 5 0.30 -40.01 20.03
N SER A 6 0.07 -40.64 18.87
CA SER A 6 -0.02 -39.89 17.61
C SER A 6 -1.29 -39.05 17.65
N ASN A 7 -1.17 -37.76 17.96
CA ASN A 7 -2.29 -36.84 17.87
C ASN A 7 -2.73 -36.76 16.41
N GLN A 8 -3.98 -37.09 16.12
CA GLN A 8 -4.55 -36.94 14.78
C GLN A 8 -4.80 -35.46 14.52
N VAL A 9 -4.26 -34.95 13.42
CA VAL A 9 -4.47 -33.58 12.95
C VAL A 9 -5.50 -33.61 11.82
N VAL A 10 -6.50 -32.75 11.90
CA VAL A 10 -7.58 -32.62 10.89
C VAL A 10 -7.72 -31.16 10.45
N VAL A 11 -8.24 -30.96 9.24
CA VAL A 11 -8.63 -29.62 8.75
C VAL A 11 -10.09 -29.41 9.11
N THR A 12 -10.38 -28.40 9.93
CA THR A 12 -11.75 -28.10 10.40
C THR A 12 -12.42 -27.00 9.59
N GLY A 13 -11.65 -26.06 9.03
CA GLY A 13 -12.18 -25.01 8.17
C GLY A 13 -11.15 -24.46 7.21
N ILE A 14 -11.62 -23.93 6.09
CA ILE A 14 -10.79 -23.38 5.01
C ILE A 14 -11.34 -22.00 4.63
N GLY A 15 -10.46 -21.00 4.59
CA GLY A 15 -10.73 -19.73 3.93
C GLY A 15 -9.86 -19.62 2.69
N LEU A 16 -10.42 -19.12 1.59
CA LEU A 16 -9.69 -19.09 0.32
C LEU A 16 -10.09 -17.89 -0.51
N VAL A 17 -9.08 -17.16 -0.94
CA VAL A 17 -9.19 -16.15 -2.00
C VAL A 17 -8.20 -16.50 -3.10
N SER A 18 -8.69 -16.59 -4.33
CA SER A 18 -7.88 -16.89 -5.51
C SER A 18 -8.34 -16.07 -6.73
N ALA A 19 -7.61 -16.18 -7.84
CA ALA A 19 -8.04 -15.61 -9.12
C ALA A 19 -9.33 -16.25 -9.68
N LEU A 20 -9.76 -17.38 -9.13
CA LEU A 20 -11.04 -18.03 -9.44
C LEU A 20 -12.17 -17.61 -8.48
N GLY A 21 -11.89 -16.80 -7.45
CA GLY A 21 -12.87 -16.26 -6.49
C GLY A 21 -12.64 -16.76 -5.06
N GLY A 22 -13.71 -16.74 -4.24
CA GLY A 22 -13.71 -17.30 -2.89
C GLY A 22 -13.67 -18.84 -2.87
N LEU A 23 -13.76 -19.46 -1.70
CA LEU A 23 -13.65 -20.93 -1.52
C LEU A 23 -14.52 -21.75 -2.49
N LYS A 24 -15.85 -21.60 -2.39
CA LYS A 24 -16.80 -22.39 -3.17
C LYS A 24 -16.70 -22.14 -4.69
N PRO A 25 -16.67 -20.88 -5.18
CA PRO A 25 -16.45 -20.62 -6.60
C PRO A 25 -15.11 -21.18 -7.11
N SER A 26 -14.03 -21.02 -6.35
CA SER A 26 -12.72 -21.53 -6.73
C SER A 26 -12.72 -23.05 -6.91
N TRP A 27 -13.34 -23.77 -5.98
CA TRP A 27 -13.45 -25.23 -6.05
C TRP A 27 -14.23 -25.68 -7.29
N GLN A 28 -15.40 -25.09 -7.53
CA GLN A 28 -16.25 -25.44 -8.67
C GLN A 28 -15.57 -25.17 -10.01
N ARG A 29 -14.92 -24.02 -10.15
CA ARG A 29 -14.20 -23.62 -11.37
C ARG A 29 -12.97 -24.48 -11.61
N LEU A 30 -12.25 -24.85 -10.55
CA LEU A 30 -11.11 -25.77 -10.63
C LEU A 30 -11.55 -27.14 -11.15
N LEU A 31 -12.65 -27.69 -10.64
CA LEU A 31 -13.22 -28.95 -11.13
C LEU A 31 -13.71 -28.87 -12.59
N ALA A 32 -14.16 -27.68 -13.02
CA ALA A 32 -14.54 -27.42 -14.40
C ALA A 32 -13.33 -27.21 -15.35
N GLY A 33 -12.09 -27.24 -14.84
CA GLY A 33 -10.89 -27.00 -15.63
C GLY A 33 -10.69 -25.53 -16.03
N GLU A 34 -11.36 -24.60 -15.36
CA GLU A 34 -11.20 -23.17 -15.63
C GLU A 34 -9.86 -22.64 -15.11
N SER A 35 -9.34 -21.61 -15.77
CA SER A 35 -8.13 -20.90 -15.37
C SER A 35 -8.43 -19.43 -15.04
N GLY A 36 -7.83 -18.95 -13.95
CA GLY A 36 -7.86 -17.53 -13.57
C GLY A 36 -6.81 -16.68 -14.30
N ILE A 37 -5.94 -17.28 -15.10
CA ILE A 37 -4.88 -16.58 -15.83
C ILE A 37 -5.48 -15.84 -17.03
N ARG A 38 -5.25 -14.53 -17.12
CA ARG A 38 -5.60 -13.72 -18.29
C ARG A 38 -4.48 -12.74 -18.62
N ILE A 39 -4.52 -12.13 -19.80
CA ILE A 39 -3.55 -11.11 -20.19
C ILE A 39 -3.92 -9.79 -19.49
N TYR A 40 -3.01 -9.25 -18.70
CA TYR A 40 -3.16 -7.98 -17.99
C TYR A 40 -1.91 -7.10 -18.16
N GLN A 41 -2.08 -5.78 -18.00
CA GLN A 41 -0.98 -4.82 -17.96
C GLN A 41 -1.15 -3.86 -16.76
N PRO A 42 -0.88 -4.31 -15.52
CA PRO A 42 -1.11 -3.48 -14.34
C PRO A 42 -0.17 -2.27 -14.26
N PHE A 43 1.01 -2.36 -14.89
CA PHE A 43 2.01 -1.31 -14.93
C PHE A 43 2.16 -0.82 -16.37
N PRO A 44 1.85 0.46 -16.67
CA PRO A 44 1.94 1.01 -18.03
C PRO A 44 3.34 0.87 -18.65
N ASP A 45 4.37 0.93 -17.82
CA ASP A 45 5.78 0.87 -18.25
C ASP A 45 6.24 -0.56 -18.59
N LEU A 46 5.45 -1.59 -18.28
CA LEU A 46 5.75 -2.99 -18.55
C LEU A 46 4.81 -3.57 -19.62
N PRO A 47 5.26 -4.51 -20.46
CA PRO A 47 4.38 -5.18 -21.43
C PRO A 47 3.30 -6.00 -20.72
N SER A 48 2.20 -6.28 -21.43
CA SER A 48 1.15 -7.17 -20.93
C SER A 48 1.68 -8.58 -20.69
N GLN A 49 1.23 -9.22 -19.61
CA GLN A 49 1.69 -10.54 -19.17
C GLN A 49 0.48 -11.42 -18.80
N PRO A 50 0.59 -12.74 -18.96
CA PRO A 50 -0.37 -13.68 -18.39
C PRO A 50 -0.28 -13.65 -16.86
N LEU A 51 -1.29 -13.08 -16.21
CA LEU A 51 -1.37 -12.93 -14.76
C LEU A 51 -2.68 -13.52 -14.22
N ALA A 52 -2.63 -14.02 -13.00
CA ALA A 52 -3.80 -14.41 -12.22
C ALA A 52 -4.03 -13.36 -11.14
N LEU A 53 -5.08 -12.55 -11.29
CA LEU A 53 -5.42 -11.48 -10.36
C LEU A 53 -6.66 -11.86 -9.54
N ILE A 54 -6.64 -11.56 -8.24
CA ILE A 54 -7.77 -11.80 -7.32
C ILE A 54 -8.95 -10.84 -7.60
N SER A 55 -8.67 -9.66 -8.18
CA SER A 55 -9.66 -8.68 -8.63
C SER A 55 -9.13 -7.91 -9.84
N GLN A 56 -10.03 -7.35 -10.66
CA GLN A 56 -9.67 -6.53 -11.83
C GLN A 56 -9.10 -5.16 -11.42
N THR A 57 -9.41 -4.69 -10.22
CA THR A 57 -8.91 -3.45 -9.63
C THR A 57 -7.99 -3.79 -8.46
N SER A 58 -6.73 -4.05 -8.76
CA SER A 58 -5.70 -4.47 -7.81
C SER A 58 -5.36 -3.37 -6.80
N THR A 59 -6.06 -3.32 -5.67
CA THR A 59 -5.69 -2.51 -4.49
C THR A 59 -6.02 -3.18 -3.16
N SER A 60 -6.24 -4.50 -3.11
CA SER A 60 -6.43 -5.17 -1.83
C SER A 60 -5.09 -5.27 -1.11
N SER A 61 -5.01 -4.72 0.09
CA SER A 61 -3.84 -4.90 0.94
C SER A 61 -3.72 -6.38 1.34
N LEU A 62 -2.49 -6.84 1.59
CA LEU A 62 -2.28 -8.20 2.10
C LEU A 62 -3.01 -8.42 3.42
N GLU A 63 -3.12 -7.37 4.25
CA GLU A 63 -3.82 -7.40 5.53
C GLU A 63 -5.33 -7.64 5.35
N GLU A 64 -6.00 -6.94 4.42
CA GLU A 64 -7.40 -7.20 4.10
C GLU A 64 -7.65 -8.64 3.62
N LEU A 65 -6.74 -9.17 2.79
CA LEU A 65 -6.85 -10.54 2.30
C LEU A 65 -6.70 -11.55 3.44
N ILE A 66 -5.77 -11.31 4.36
CA ILE A 66 -5.57 -12.14 5.56
C ILE A 66 -6.82 -12.09 6.44
N GLU A 67 -7.31 -10.89 6.73
CA GLU A 67 -8.51 -10.73 7.56
C GLU A 67 -9.70 -11.48 6.97
N LEU A 68 -9.89 -11.37 5.66
CA LEU A 68 -10.94 -12.09 4.95
C LEU A 68 -10.78 -13.61 5.05
N VAL A 69 -9.62 -14.17 4.68
CA VAL A 69 -9.45 -15.64 4.66
C VAL A 69 -9.45 -16.26 6.05
N VAL A 70 -8.93 -15.56 7.06
CA VAL A 70 -8.97 -16.05 8.45
C VAL A 70 -10.40 -16.05 8.97
N ALA A 71 -11.19 -15.00 8.69
CA ALA A 71 -12.59 -14.95 9.05
C ALA A 71 -13.40 -16.09 8.39
N GLU A 72 -13.20 -16.30 7.08
CA GLU A 72 -13.84 -17.41 6.36
C GLU A 72 -13.44 -18.78 6.94
N ALA A 73 -12.15 -18.99 7.26
CA ALA A 73 -11.68 -20.25 7.83
C ALA A 73 -12.28 -20.52 9.22
N LEU A 74 -12.36 -19.51 10.08
CA LEU A 74 -12.98 -19.62 11.41
C LEU A 74 -14.48 -19.92 11.29
N GLN A 75 -15.16 -19.26 10.36
CA GLN A 75 -16.57 -19.48 10.10
C GLN A 75 -16.84 -20.89 9.58
N ASP A 76 -16.05 -21.37 8.62
CA ASP A 76 -16.15 -22.73 8.05
C ASP A 76 -15.87 -23.80 9.12
N ALA A 77 -14.93 -23.53 10.03
CA ALA A 77 -14.64 -24.37 11.19
C ALA A 77 -15.69 -24.33 12.31
N ALA A 78 -16.67 -23.41 12.22
CA ALA A 78 -17.62 -23.11 13.29
C ALA A 78 -16.95 -22.81 14.64
N LEU A 79 -15.82 -22.09 14.61
CA LEU A 79 -15.09 -21.68 15.80
C LEU A 79 -15.49 -20.27 16.23
N GLU A 80 -15.66 -20.09 17.54
CA GLU A 80 -15.86 -18.77 18.15
C GLU A 80 -14.52 -18.02 18.29
N MET A 81 -14.56 -16.69 18.23
CA MET A 81 -13.37 -15.85 18.40
C MET A 81 -12.86 -15.88 19.84
N LEU A 82 -11.57 -15.53 20.04
CA LEU A 82 -10.77 -15.74 21.25
C LEU A 82 -10.36 -17.21 21.40
N LEU A 83 -9.38 -17.63 20.60
CA LEU A 83 -8.72 -18.92 20.73
C LEU A 83 -7.37 -18.73 21.46
N PRO A 84 -7.32 -18.68 22.81
CA PRO A 84 -6.10 -18.38 23.56
C PRO A 84 -5.02 -19.44 23.38
N ASP A 85 -5.42 -20.71 23.20
CA ASP A 85 -4.53 -21.85 22.96
C ASP A 85 -4.37 -22.14 21.46
N CYS A 86 -4.25 -21.08 20.64
CA CYS A 86 -4.10 -21.19 19.19
C CYS A 86 -2.72 -20.72 18.73
N GLY A 87 -1.99 -21.61 18.05
CA GLY A 87 -0.77 -21.27 17.33
C GLY A 87 -1.08 -20.74 15.93
N VAL A 88 -0.38 -19.68 15.51
CA VAL A 88 -0.50 -19.10 14.18
C VAL A 88 0.79 -19.28 13.40
N VAL A 89 0.68 -19.81 12.19
CA VAL A 89 1.81 -19.96 11.25
C VAL A 89 1.39 -19.39 9.90
N ILE A 90 2.10 -18.34 9.46
CA ILE A 90 1.85 -17.69 8.17
C ILE A 90 3.11 -17.77 7.31
N GLY A 91 2.94 -18.26 6.08
CA GLY A 91 3.98 -18.25 5.05
C GLY A 91 3.67 -17.24 3.96
N SER A 92 4.65 -16.45 3.55
CA SER A 92 4.56 -15.57 2.37
C SER A 92 5.88 -15.57 1.62
N SER A 93 5.86 -15.92 0.34
CA SER A 93 7.07 -15.98 -0.51
C SER A 93 7.61 -14.60 -0.89
N ARG A 94 6.72 -13.60 -0.95
CA ARG A 94 7.08 -12.19 -1.24
C ARG A 94 7.01 -11.30 0.00
N GLY A 95 6.70 -11.86 1.17
CA GLY A 95 6.49 -11.11 2.40
C GLY A 95 5.50 -9.95 2.18
N CYS A 96 5.86 -8.77 2.68
CA CYS A 96 5.13 -7.51 2.49
C CYS A 96 5.71 -6.64 1.37
N GLN A 97 6.20 -7.24 0.26
CA GLN A 97 6.89 -6.51 -0.83
C GLN A 97 6.17 -5.24 -1.31
N ALA A 98 4.84 -5.28 -1.48
CA ALA A 98 4.08 -4.09 -1.90
C ALA A 98 4.18 -2.95 -0.87
N SER A 99 4.09 -3.26 0.42
CA SER A 99 4.26 -2.30 1.51
C SER A 99 5.69 -1.73 1.53
N TRP A 100 6.69 -2.57 1.25
CA TRP A 100 8.09 -2.15 1.11
C TRP A 100 8.30 -1.16 -0.02
N GLU A 101 7.77 -1.47 -1.20
CA GLU A 101 7.85 -0.60 -2.38
C GLU A 101 7.15 0.74 -2.12
N GLN A 102 6.00 0.73 -1.44
CA GLN A 102 5.31 1.96 -1.04
C GLN A 102 6.14 2.79 -0.06
N LEU A 103 6.68 2.16 0.98
CA LEU A 103 7.53 2.82 1.98
C LEU A 103 8.78 3.45 1.34
N ALA A 104 9.46 2.72 0.44
CA ALA A 104 10.62 3.23 -0.30
C ALA A 104 10.27 4.47 -1.14
N ARG A 105 9.10 4.47 -1.81
CA ARG A 105 8.61 5.63 -2.57
C ARG A 105 8.32 6.83 -1.67
N GLU A 106 7.83 6.60 -0.45
CA GLU A 106 7.56 7.67 0.52
C GLU A 106 8.85 8.29 1.07
N MET A 107 9.86 7.47 1.40
CA MET A 107 11.17 7.95 1.85
C MET A 107 11.87 8.82 0.79
N GLY A 108 11.89 8.38 -0.47
CA GLY A 108 12.48 9.15 -1.57
C GLY A 108 11.79 10.50 -1.81
N ARG A 109 10.49 10.61 -1.53
CA ARG A 109 9.76 11.90 -1.59
C ARG A 109 10.15 12.86 -0.47
N GLN A 110 10.45 12.36 0.73
CA GLN A 110 10.85 13.20 1.87
C GLN A 110 12.26 13.79 1.68
N GLU A 111 13.19 13.03 1.10
CA GLU A 111 14.55 13.51 0.80
C GLU A 111 14.56 14.62 -0.29
N GLY A 112 13.65 14.55 -1.26
CA GLY A 112 13.53 15.55 -2.32
C GLY A 112 13.03 16.93 -1.85
N GLN A 113 12.28 16.99 -0.75
CA GLN A 113 11.76 18.25 -0.20
C GLN A 113 12.77 19.01 0.69
N GLY A 114 13.86 18.37 1.13
CA GLY A 114 14.90 18.98 1.97
C GLY A 114 16.00 19.77 1.25
N ARG A 115 16.06 19.73 -0.09
CA ARG A 115 17.16 20.34 -0.88
C ARG A 115 16.87 21.73 -1.47
N GLN A 116 15.67 22.26 -1.28
CA GLN A 116 15.27 23.54 -1.89
C GLN A 116 15.17 24.65 -0.85
N GLY A 117 16.31 24.94 -0.22
CA GLY A 117 16.35 25.89 0.89
C GLY A 117 17.62 26.72 1.04
N ASP A 118 18.60 26.68 0.14
CA ASP A 118 19.80 27.53 0.26
C ASP A 118 20.26 28.04 -1.11
N LYS A 119 19.65 29.13 -1.59
CA LYS A 119 20.33 30.04 -2.53
C LYS A 119 20.56 31.36 -1.81
N GLU A 120 21.71 31.38 -1.15
CA GLU A 120 22.35 32.53 -0.50
C GLU A 120 22.38 33.75 -1.42
N THR A 121 21.69 34.81 -1.03
CA THR A 121 21.86 36.16 -1.57
C THR A 121 23.20 36.73 -1.11
N ARG A 122 24.25 36.57 -1.92
CA ARG A 122 25.44 37.45 -1.84
C ARG A 122 25.24 38.66 -2.74
N ARG A 123 24.81 39.76 -2.13
CA ARG A 123 24.97 41.11 -2.71
C ARG A 123 26.34 41.64 -2.29
N GLN A 124 27.20 41.95 -3.25
CA GLN A 124 28.40 42.77 -3.05
C GLN A 124 28.34 43.94 -4.03
N GLY A 125 28.55 45.15 -3.50
CA GLY A 125 28.03 46.39 -4.08
C GLY A 125 28.95 47.22 -4.98
N ASP A 126 28.33 48.32 -5.42
CA ASP A 126 28.83 49.68 -5.66
C ASP A 126 29.97 50.00 -6.66
N LYS A 127 29.58 50.56 -7.83
CA LYS A 127 29.61 52.01 -8.20
C LYS A 127 30.43 52.46 -9.44
N LYS A 128 29.75 53.30 -10.27
CA LYS A 128 30.21 54.29 -11.31
C LYS A 128 30.71 53.71 -12.66
N THR A 129 30.45 54.28 -13.86
CA THR A 129 29.99 55.61 -14.36
C THR A 129 29.67 55.50 -15.87
N ARG A 130 28.70 56.30 -16.39
CA ARG A 130 28.66 57.01 -17.72
C ARG A 130 28.81 56.19 -19.02
N ASP A 131 28.21 56.44 -20.19
CA ASP A 131 27.24 57.34 -20.84
C ASP A 131 26.76 56.50 -22.07
N THR A 132 25.53 56.54 -22.61
CA THR A 132 25.08 57.39 -23.74
C THR A 132 23.75 56.79 -24.27
N HIS A 133 22.72 57.61 -24.50
CA HIS A 133 21.45 57.28 -25.22
C HIS A 133 21.62 57.56 -26.76
N PRO A 134 20.67 57.33 -27.72
CA PRO A 134 19.21 57.16 -27.53
C PRO A 134 18.34 56.35 -28.56
N PHE A 135 17.07 56.10 -28.17
CA PHE A 135 15.80 55.96 -28.95
C PHE A 135 15.45 54.70 -29.77
N PRO A 136 14.14 54.41 -30.04
CA PRO A 136 12.89 54.73 -29.30
C PRO A 136 11.87 53.55 -29.18
N ILE A 137 10.85 53.77 -28.34
CA ILE A 137 9.60 53.01 -28.21
C ILE A 137 8.54 53.61 -29.16
N PRO A 138 7.49 52.87 -29.58
CA PRO A 138 6.16 53.36 -29.24
C PRO A 138 5.21 52.30 -28.64
N HIS A 139 4.32 52.84 -27.81
CA HIS A 139 3.32 52.22 -26.96
C HIS A 139 2.30 51.29 -27.64
N SER A 140 1.78 50.31 -26.88
CA SER A 140 0.36 50.30 -26.51
C SER A 140 0.02 49.34 -25.35
N GLN A 141 -0.39 49.96 -24.25
CA GLN A 141 -1.58 49.62 -23.46
C GLN A 141 -1.60 48.35 -22.59
N THR A 142 -1.38 48.61 -21.31
CA THR A 142 -1.78 47.88 -20.12
C THR A 142 -3.30 47.71 -20.04
N THR A 143 -3.78 46.49 -19.79
CA THR A 143 -5.03 46.26 -19.07
C THR A 143 -4.73 45.44 -17.83
N LYS A 144 -5.09 46.01 -16.68
CA LYS A 144 -5.02 45.37 -15.36
C LYS A 144 -6.25 44.48 -15.24
N ASP A 145 -6.07 43.17 -15.23
CA ASP A 145 -7.10 42.29 -14.70
C ASP A 145 -6.87 42.08 -13.19
N LYS A 146 -7.85 42.53 -12.40
CA LYS A 146 -7.96 42.30 -10.97
C LYS A 146 -8.92 41.14 -10.75
N GLY A 147 -8.42 39.92 -10.90
CA GLY A 147 -9.10 38.70 -10.46
C GLY A 147 -8.76 38.39 -9.00
N GLN A 148 -9.77 38.43 -8.13
CA GLN A 148 -9.66 38.15 -6.69
C GLN A 148 -9.18 36.72 -6.41
N ARG A 149 -8.13 36.62 -5.59
CA ARG A 149 -7.70 35.37 -4.94
C ARG A 149 -8.71 35.01 -3.85
N THR A 150 -9.70 34.21 -4.19
CA THR A 150 -10.55 33.55 -3.18
C THR A 150 -9.72 32.47 -2.49
N LYS A 151 -9.58 32.60 -1.16
CA LYS A 151 -9.06 31.53 -0.30
C LYS A 151 -10.15 30.48 -0.20
N ASP A 152 -10.09 29.45 -1.03
CA ASP A 152 -10.87 28.25 -0.77
C ASP A 152 -10.28 27.53 0.45
N LYS A 153 -11.00 27.60 1.56
CA LYS A 153 -10.76 26.79 2.75
C LYS A 153 -11.43 25.42 2.52
N GLY A 154 -10.87 24.65 1.59
CA GLY A 154 -11.18 23.24 1.43
C GLY A 154 -10.71 22.48 2.67
N GLN A 155 -11.66 22.09 3.51
CA GLN A 155 -11.46 21.34 4.73
C GLN A 155 -10.91 19.95 4.36
N ARG A 156 -9.60 19.77 4.52
CA ARG A 156 -8.92 18.48 4.31
C ARG A 156 -9.50 17.48 5.32
N THR A 157 -10.38 16.61 4.84
CA THR A 157 -10.84 15.45 5.59
C THR A 157 -9.59 14.66 5.99
N LYS A 158 -9.42 14.47 7.30
CA LYS A 158 -8.42 13.57 7.86
C LYS A 158 -8.82 12.16 7.43
N ASP A 159 -8.25 11.72 6.33
CA ASP A 159 -8.15 10.30 6.06
C ASP A 159 -7.33 9.70 7.20
N LYS A 160 -8.00 8.93 8.06
CA LYS A 160 -7.37 8.19 9.15
C LYS A 160 -6.71 6.93 8.56
N GLY A 161 -5.84 7.12 7.56
CA GLY A 161 -4.86 6.11 7.20
C GLY A 161 -3.92 5.96 8.38
N GLN A 162 -3.85 4.76 8.94
CA GLN A 162 -2.89 4.40 9.97
C GLN A 162 -1.52 4.91 9.53
N ARG A 163 -0.95 5.87 10.29
CA ARG A 163 0.48 6.14 10.22
C ARG A 163 1.15 4.85 10.67
N THR A 164 1.53 4.00 9.71
CA THR A 164 2.51 2.94 9.96
C THR A 164 3.67 3.62 10.65
N ASN A 165 3.95 3.24 11.90
CA ASN A 165 5.03 3.81 12.65
C ASN A 165 6.33 3.38 11.96
N LEU A 166 6.87 4.26 11.11
CA LEU A 166 8.09 4.06 10.32
C LEU A 166 9.32 3.86 11.20
N GLU A 167 9.26 4.08 12.51
CA GLU A 167 10.44 3.96 13.37
C GLU A 167 10.87 2.49 13.54
N ASN A 168 9.94 1.53 13.39
CA ASN A 168 10.18 0.09 13.62
C ASN A 168 9.86 -0.80 12.39
N TRP A 169 10.00 -0.28 11.17
CA TRP A 169 9.61 -1.01 9.95
C TRP A 169 10.34 -2.35 9.78
N LEU A 170 11.62 -2.43 10.18
CA LEU A 170 12.44 -3.65 10.10
C LEU A 170 11.85 -4.80 10.92
N GLU A 171 11.30 -4.47 12.08
CA GLU A 171 10.77 -5.44 13.05
C GLU A 171 9.31 -5.81 12.72
N LEU A 172 8.54 -4.88 12.16
CA LEU A 172 7.09 -5.05 12.02
C LEU A 172 6.67 -5.61 10.67
N LEU A 173 7.27 -5.16 9.57
CA LEU A 173 6.82 -5.54 8.23
C LEU A 173 7.00 -7.04 7.91
N PRO A 174 8.10 -7.72 8.28
CA PRO A 174 8.24 -9.15 8.04
C PRO A 174 7.17 -10.00 8.75
N HIS A 175 6.67 -9.53 9.89
CA HIS A 175 5.76 -10.28 10.77
C HIS A 175 4.31 -9.80 10.72
N GLN A 176 4.01 -8.74 9.96
CA GLN A 176 2.70 -8.08 9.94
C GLN A 176 1.55 -9.07 9.69
N ALA A 177 1.73 -10.00 8.76
CA ALA A 177 0.73 -11.01 8.43
C ALA A 177 0.41 -11.95 9.60
N ALA A 178 1.43 -12.42 10.31
CA ALA A 178 1.28 -13.27 11.49
C ALA A 178 0.65 -12.50 12.66
N ILE A 179 1.07 -11.25 12.88
CA ILE A 179 0.51 -10.38 13.92
C ILE A 179 -0.96 -10.07 13.64
N ALA A 180 -1.32 -9.73 12.41
CA ALA A 180 -2.71 -9.47 12.01
C ALA A 180 -3.58 -10.70 12.28
N THR A 181 -3.12 -11.89 11.86
CA THR A 181 -3.82 -13.15 12.12
C THR A 181 -3.97 -13.43 13.62
N ALA A 182 -2.89 -13.30 14.39
CA ALA A 182 -2.93 -13.55 15.84
C ALA A 182 -3.93 -12.63 16.56
N ARG A 183 -3.93 -11.34 16.21
CA ARG A 183 -4.89 -10.36 16.73
C ARG A 183 -6.33 -10.73 16.39
N GLN A 184 -6.58 -11.14 15.16
CA GLN A 184 -7.92 -11.50 14.71
C GLN A 184 -8.45 -12.76 15.39
N VAL A 185 -7.60 -13.76 15.58
CA VAL A 185 -7.96 -15.02 16.27
C VAL A 185 -8.04 -14.81 17.78
N GLY A 186 -7.43 -13.75 18.32
CA GLY A 186 -7.40 -13.44 19.74
C GLY A 186 -6.41 -14.30 20.52
N THR A 187 -5.34 -14.76 19.87
CA THR A 187 -4.21 -15.44 20.52
C THR A 187 -3.11 -14.45 20.84
N PHE A 188 -2.44 -14.64 21.98
CA PHE A 188 -1.42 -13.73 22.49
C PHE A 188 -0.01 -14.33 22.52
N GLY A 189 0.11 -15.65 22.32
CA GLY A 189 1.38 -16.38 22.39
C GLY A 189 1.91 -16.54 23.80
#